data_AF-A0A2E9LLS6-F1
#
_entry.id   AF-A0A2E9LLS6-F1
#
_cell.length_a   1.000
_cell.length_b   1.000
_cell.length_c   1.000
_cell.angle_alpha   90.00
_cell.angle_beta   90.00
_cell.angle_gamma   90.00
#
_symmetry.space_group_name_H-M   'P 1'
#
loop_
_entity.id
_entity.type
_entity.pdbx_description
1 polymer ?
#
loop_
_entity_poly.entity_id
_entity_poly.type
_entity_poly.pdbx_seq_one_letter_code
_entity_poly.pdbx_strand_id
1 'polypeptide(L)'
;GDEVLIHGTDPLNADTDGDGLNDGLEVSTSTNPLDVDTDADGINDGVEDVNQNGAVDTGETDPRVADSDGDGLSDGDEVNLHGTDPLDADTDADGLSDGTEVNSHGTDPLNADTDADGLSDGAGVNSHGTDPLNADTDADGLSDGDEVNIHSTDPLNADTDADGLGDGDEANVHGTDPLNADTDADGLSDGSEVSTHSTDPLNPDSDGDGLNDGLEVSTNTNPLDVDTDADGLQDGSEDANLNGSVDGSETDSRVPDSDGDGLSDGDEVNLHGTDPLDSDTDADGLNDGDEVNTHETDPLNSDTDSDGLTDGQEITSVGTDPFNPDTDSDTFLDGVDACPLAA
;
A
#
# COMPACT_ATOMS: atom_id res chain seq x y z
N GLY A 1 -42.55 18.39 69.22
CA GLY A 1 -43.73 17.95 69.98
C GLY A 1 -44.56 16.99 69.15
N ASP A 2 -45.05 17.48 68.01
CA ASP A 2 -45.75 16.68 67.01
C ASP A 2 -44.81 15.95 66.02
N GLU A 3 -43.56 16.39 65.84
CA GLU A 3 -42.52 15.74 64.99
C GLU A 3 -42.18 14.30 65.37
N VAL A 4 -41.94 14.07 66.67
CA VAL A 4 -41.51 12.76 67.23
C VAL A 4 -42.50 11.63 66.91
N LEU A 5 -43.79 11.98 66.77
CA LEU A 5 -44.85 11.00 66.58
C LEU A 5 -45.13 10.67 65.11
N ILE A 6 -44.65 11.50 64.18
CA ILE A 6 -44.98 11.42 62.74
C ILE A 6 -43.76 11.05 61.90
N HIS A 7 -42.59 11.62 62.20
CA HIS A 7 -41.37 11.47 61.39
C HIS A 7 -40.21 10.78 62.13
N GLY A 8 -40.33 10.56 63.45
CA GLY A 8 -39.32 9.84 64.23
C GLY A 8 -38.09 10.67 64.61
N THR A 9 -38.07 11.96 64.29
CA THR A 9 -36.99 12.91 64.55
C THR A 9 -36.86 13.33 66.01
N ASP A 10 -35.67 13.78 66.43
CA ASP A 10 -35.43 14.30 67.79
C ASP A 10 -35.84 15.78 67.86
N PRO A 11 -36.89 16.16 68.61
CA PRO A 11 -37.38 17.55 68.63
C PRO A 11 -36.43 18.53 69.35
N LEU A 12 -35.30 18.04 69.89
CA LEU A 12 -34.22 18.84 70.47
C LEU A 12 -32.99 18.93 69.56
N ASN A 13 -32.97 18.17 68.47
CA ASN A 13 -31.99 18.25 67.39
C ASN A 13 -32.70 18.81 66.13
N ALA A 14 -32.07 19.69 65.37
CA ALA A 14 -32.70 20.22 64.16
C ALA A 14 -32.35 19.42 62.90
N ASP A 15 -31.38 18.53 63.01
CA ASP A 15 -30.73 17.74 61.97
C ASP A 15 -30.44 16.38 62.63
N THR A 16 -31.40 15.46 62.54
CA THR A 16 -31.47 14.28 63.41
C THR A 16 -30.38 13.25 63.08
N ASP A 17 -30.01 13.08 61.81
CA ASP A 17 -28.99 12.15 61.36
C ASP A 17 -27.60 12.78 61.17
N GLY A 18 -27.51 14.12 61.14
CA GLY A 18 -26.27 14.87 61.19
C GLY A 18 -25.59 15.03 59.84
N ASP A 19 -26.35 14.99 58.76
CA ASP A 19 -25.87 15.05 57.38
C ASP A 19 -25.66 16.51 56.88
N GLY A 20 -26.27 17.48 57.56
CA GLY A 20 -26.19 18.91 57.25
C GLY A 20 -27.49 19.52 56.72
N LEU A 21 -28.52 18.72 56.42
CA LEU A 21 -29.90 19.19 56.21
C LEU A 21 -30.67 19.18 57.52
N ASN A 22 -31.72 19.99 57.59
CA ASN A 22 -32.55 20.03 58.78
C ASN A 22 -33.83 19.21 58.56
N ASP A 23 -34.28 18.54 59.62
CA ASP A 23 -35.47 17.67 59.63
C ASP A 23 -36.69 18.29 58.93
N GLY A 24 -36.89 19.60 59.11
CA GLY A 24 -38.02 20.32 58.54
C GLY A 24 -37.91 20.52 57.02
N LEU A 25 -36.68 20.70 56.53
CA LEU A 25 -36.36 20.80 55.12
C LEU A 25 -36.51 19.43 54.46
N GLU A 26 -35.95 18.39 55.06
CA GLU A 26 -35.97 17.04 54.53
C GLU A 26 -37.39 16.49 54.39
N VAL A 27 -38.24 16.72 55.41
CA VAL A 27 -39.68 16.40 55.33
C VAL A 27 -40.37 17.16 54.19
N SER A 28 -39.90 18.36 53.85
CA SER A 28 -40.50 19.19 52.79
C SER A 28 -39.97 18.85 51.38
N THR A 29 -38.74 18.37 51.27
CA THR A 29 -38.07 17.97 50.02
C THR A 29 -38.22 16.49 49.71
N SER A 30 -38.76 15.71 50.66
CA SER A 30 -38.91 14.26 50.61
C SER A 30 -37.59 13.49 50.69
N THR A 31 -36.55 14.09 51.28
CA THR A 31 -35.42 13.33 51.82
C THR A 31 -35.77 12.78 53.21
N ASN A 32 -34.90 11.94 53.78
CA ASN A 32 -35.19 11.16 54.98
C ASN A 32 -34.40 11.66 56.21
N PRO A 33 -35.05 12.34 57.19
CA PRO A 33 -34.43 12.88 58.41
C PRO A 33 -33.70 11.92 59.36
N LEU A 34 -33.62 10.65 59.00
CA LEU A 34 -33.02 9.57 59.80
C LEU A 34 -31.96 8.81 59.02
N ASP A 35 -31.63 9.25 57.80
CA ASP A 35 -30.77 8.58 56.85
C ASP A 35 -29.92 9.64 56.15
N VAL A 36 -28.63 9.62 56.44
CA VAL A 36 -27.70 10.68 56.00
C VAL A 36 -27.48 10.76 54.49
N ASP A 37 -28.00 9.79 53.74
CA ASP A 37 -27.84 9.54 52.31
C ASP A 37 -29.14 8.84 51.84
N THR A 38 -30.06 9.62 51.29
CA THR A 38 -31.45 9.21 51.04
C THR A 38 -31.57 8.25 49.86
N ASP A 39 -30.74 8.37 48.83
CA ASP A 39 -30.76 7.52 47.64
C ASP A 39 -29.68 6.43 47.61
N ALA A 40 -28.79 6.44 48.61
CA ALA A 40 -27.76 5.45 48.88
C ALA A 40 -26.67 5.38 47.80
N ASP A 41 -26.34 6.52 47.21
CA ASP A 41 -25.29 6.66 46.20
C ASP A 41 -23.88 6.87 46.81
N GLY A 42 -23.81 7.21 48.10
CA GLY A 42 -22.58 7.44 48.84
C GLY A 42 -22.21 8.91 49.04
N ILE A 43 -23.06 9.85 48.63
CA ILE A 43 -23.02 11.27 48.97
C ILE A 43 -24.12 11.54 50.01
N ASN A 44 -23.84 12.44 50.96
CA ASN A 44 -24.83 12.80 51.97
C ASN A 44 -25.77 13.89 51.45
N ASP A 45 -27.07 13.87 51.82
CA ASP A 45 -28.04 14.84 51.29
C ASP A 45 -27.62 16.31 51.52
N GLY A 46 -27.04 16.60 52.69
CA GLY A 46 -26.52 17.93 53.02
C GLY A 46 -25.25 18.36 52.29
N VAL A 47 -24.55 17.43 51.63
CA VAL A 47 -23.41 17.73 50.72
C VAL A 47 -23.94 18.11 49.34
N GLU A 48 -25.01 17.46 48.89
CA GLU A 48 -25.62 17.68 47.58
C GLU A 48 -26.42 18.99 47.53
N ASP A 49 -27.20 19.31 48.57
CA ASP A 49 -27.81 20.64 48.76
C ASP A 49 -26.81 21.56 49.49
N VAL A 50 -25.75 21.94 48.77
CA VAL A 50 -24.61 22.76 49.25
C VAL A 50 -25.08 24.01 49.98
N ASN A 51 -26.18 24.62 49.52
CA ASN A 51 -26.69 25.86 50.07
C ASN A 51 -27.82 25.67 51.11
N GLN A 52 -28.22 24.41 51.36
CA GLN A 52 -29.14 23.94 52.40
C GLN A 52 -30.51 24.62 52.33
N ASN A 53 -30.99 24.87 51.10
CA ASN A 53 -32.27 25.54 50.87
C ASN A 53 -33.41 24.57 50.47
N GLY A 54 -33.08 23.30 50.24
CA GLY A 54 -33.97 22.21 49.86
C GLY A 54 -34.46 22.24 48.42
N ALA A 55 -33.80 22.99 47.55
CA ALA A 55 -34.03 22.97 46.12
C ALA A 55 -32.75 22.50 45.44
N VAL A 56 -32.90 21.66 44.42
CA VAL A 56 -31.79 21.30 43.52
C VAL A 56 -31.49 22.53 42.67
N ASP A 57 -30.42 23.25 43.02
CA ASP A 57 -29.94 24.40 42.25
C ASP A 57 -28.96 23.98 41.15
N THR A 58 -28.59 24.92 40.28
CA THR A 58 -27.60 24.64 39.23
C THR A 58 -26.23 24.35 39.84
N GLY A 59 -25.65 23.18 39.52
CA GLY A 59 -24.38 22.72 40.07
C GLY A 59 -24.53 21.90 41.36
N GLU A 60 -25.74 21.49 41.70
CA GLU A 60 -26.07 20.56 42.78
C GLU A 60 -26.69 19.30 42.19
N THR A 61 -26.38 18.14 42.78
CA THR A 61 -27.05 16.86 42.53
C THR A 61 -28.39 16.80 43.29
N ASP A 62 -29.28 15.87 42.94
CA ASP A 62 -30.56 15.69 43.67
C ASP A 62 -30.41 14.55 44.69
N PRO A 63 -30.52 14.81 46.01
CA PRO A 63 -30.36 13.78 47.07
C PRO A 63 -31.35 12.61 47.08
N ARG A 64 -32.12 12.45 46.02
CA ARG A 64 -33.16 11.42 45.86
C ARG A 64 -32.96 10.65 44.56
N VAL A 65 -31.92 10.98 43.81
CA VAL A 65 -31.59 10.46 42.50
C VAL A 65 -30.10 10.15 42.50
N ALA A 66 -29.78 8.87 42.73
CA ALA A 66 -28.41 8.37 42.80
C ALA A 66 -27.56 8.53 41.51
N ASP A 67 -28.13 9.07 40.43
CA ASP A 67 -27.53 9.19 39.08
C ASP A 67 -28.19 10.41 38.42
N SER A 68 -27.60 11.57 38.66
CA SER A 68 -28.20 12.89 38.40
C SER A 68 -28.26 13.23 36.91
N ASP A 69 -27.29 12.79 36.11
CA ASP A 69 -27.27 13.01 34.66
C ASP A 69 -27.78 11.82 33.82
N GLY A 70 -27.93 10.64 34.44
CA GLY A 70 -28.56 9.46 33.87
C GLY A 70 -27.64 8.66 32.95
N ASP A 71 -26.33 8.74 33.14
CA ASP A 71 -25.33 8.10 32.29
C ASP A 71 -25.02 6.63 32.68
N GLY A 72 -25.47 6.23 33.87
CA GLY A 72 -25.34 4.88 34.41
C GLY A 72 -24.21 4.68 35.43
N LEU A 73 -23.45 5.73 35.79
CA LEU A 73 -22.71 5.82 37.04
C LEU A 73 -23.55 6.53 38.11
N SER A 74 -23.17 6.36 39.37
CA SER A 74 -23.83 7.06 40.46
C SER A 74 -23.03 8.29 40.84
N ASP A 75 -23.67 9.37 41.28
CA ASP A 75 -22.98 10.63 41.59
C ASP A 75 -21.85 10.37 42.62
N GLY A 76 -22.13 9.51 43.60
CA GLY A 76 -21.14 9.01 44.53
C GLY A 76 -19.98 8.22 43.91
N ASP A 77 -20.21 7.33 42.94
CA ASP A 77 -19.12 6.63 42.24
C ASP A 77 -18.28 7.59 41.39
N GLU A 78 -18.93 8.52 40.70
CA GLU A 78 -18.27 9.56 39.91
C GLU A 78 -17.35 10.42 40.77
N VAL A 79 -17.87 10.99 41.87
CA VAL A 79 -17.07 11.86 42.75
C VAL A 79 -16.00 11.08 43.52
N ASN A 80 -16.31 9.88 44.01
CA ASN A 80 -15.42 9.17 44.94
C ASN A 80 -14.41 8.22 44.26
N LEU A 81 -14.72 7.70 43.06
CA LEU A 81 -13.91 6.69 42.38
C LEU A 81 -13.29 7.19 41.08
N HIS A 82 -14.07 7.87 40.23
CA HIS A 82 -13.66 8.21 38.86
C HIS A 82 -13.15 9.65 38.71
N GLY A 83 -13.65 10.58 39.53
CA GLY A 83 -13.33 12.00 39.48
C GLY A 83 -14.04 12.77 38.36
N THR A 84 -15.12 12.20 37.81
CA THR A 84 -15.99 12.81 36.79
C THR A 84 -16.99 13.80 37.40
N ASP A 85 -17.70 14.56 36.56
CA ASP A 85 -18.71 15.53 36.99
C ASP A 85 -20.12 14.88 36.98
N PRO A 86 -20.76 14.65 38.15
CA PRO A 86 -22.04 13.94 38.24
C PRO A 86 -23.26 14.66 37.62
N LEU A 87 -23.01 15.79 36.97
CA LEU A 87 -24.01 16.58 36.24
C LEU A 87 -23.71 16.64 34.74
N ASP A 88 -22.66 15.95 34.27
CA ASP A 88 -22.20 15.92 32.90
C ASP A 88 -21.87 14.50 32.45
N ALA A 89 -22.81 13.90 31.73
CA ALA A 89 -22.77 12.49 31.34
C ALA A 89 -21.57 12.09 30.47
N ASP A 90 -20.75 13.02 30.00
CA ASP A 90 -19.59 12.82 29.12
C ASP A 90 -18.54 13.89 29.49
N THR A 91 -17.77 13.60 30.54
CA THR A 91 -16.92 14.58 31.23
C THR A 91 -15.79 15.10 30.34
N ASP A 92 -15.22 14.26 29.47
CA ASP A 92 -14.13 14.64 28.56
C ASP A 92 -14.59 15.04 27.14
N ALA A 93 -15.90 14.90 26.87
CA ALA A 93 -16.60 15.33 25.66
C ALA A 93 -16.14 14.61 24.39
N ASP A 94 -15.80 13.33 24.50
CA ASP A 94 -15.33 12.50 23.38
C ASP A 94 -16.46 11.78 22.62
N GLY A 95 -17.67 11.77 23.21
CA GLY A 95 -18.88 11.17 22.66
C GLY A 95 -19.26 9.80 23.25
N LEU A 96 -18.51 9.26 24.20
CA LEU A 96 -18.94 8.20 25.12
C LEU A 96 -19.38 8.82 26.44
N SER A 97 -20.32 8.17 27.12
CA SER A 97 -20.69 8.60 28.46
C SER A 97 -19.73 8.00 29.49
N ASP A 98 -19.48 8.68 30.60
CA ASP A 98 -18.54 8.22 31.64
C ASP A 98 -18.89 6.80 32.10
N GLY A 99 -20.18 6.52 32.27
CA GLY A 99 -20.70 5.21 32.59
C GLY A 99 -20.60 4.18 31.46
N THR A 100 -20.66 4.59 30.19
CA THR A 100 -20.40 3.69 29.06
C THR A 100 -18.94 3.28 29.02
N GLU A 101 -18.04 4.23 29.21
CA GLU A 101 -16.61 4.02 29.28
C GLU A 101 -16.24 3.06 30.39
N VAL A 102 -16.62 3.36 31.64
CA VAL A 102 -16.28 2.54 32.81
C VAL A 102 -16.90 1.14 32.73
N ASN A 103 -18.18 1.03 32.35
CA ASN A 103 -18.90 -0.24 32.44
C ASN A 103 -18.70 -1.16 31.23
N SER A 104 -18.41 -0.61 30.04
CA SER A 104 -18.44 -1.38 28.79
C SER A 104 -17.08 -1.43 28.06
N HIS A 105 -16.34 -0.33 28.05
CA HIS A 105 -15.12 -0.20 27.25
C HIS A 105 -13.84 -0.27 28.08
N GLY A 106 -13.88 0.14 29.35
CA GLY A 106 -12.72 0.19 30.24
C GLY A 106 -11.75 1.33 29.94
N THR A 107 -12.20 2.36 29.22
CA THR A 107 -11.48 3.61 28.96
C THR A 107 -11.49 4.54 30.18
N ASP A 108 -10.68 5.60 30.14
CA ASP A 108 -10.60 6.59 31.22
C ASP A 108 -11.52 7.78 30.92
N PRO A 109 -12.64 7.98 31.66
CA PRO A 109 -13.65 9.01 31.36
C PRO A 109 -13.19 10.46 31.57
N LEU A 110 -11.91 10.65 31.90
CA LEU A 110 -11.26 11.95 32.00
C LEU A 110 -10.26 12.18 30.85
N ASN A 111 -10.19 11.26 29.90
CA ASN A 111 -9.22 11.25 28.83
C ASN A 111 -9.80 10.72 27.52
N ALA A 112 -10.21 11.66 26.67
CA ALA A 112 -10.87 11.43 25.38
C ALA A 112 -10.11 10.53 24.38
N ASP A 113 -8.89 10.10 24.66
CA ASP A 113 -8.04 9.25 23.80
C ASP A 113 -7.16 8.40 24.74
N THR A 114 -7.69 7.25 25.16
CA THR A 114 -7.12 6.43 26.24
C THR A 114 -5.80 5.75 25.84
N ASP A 115 -5.67 5.29 24.60
CA ASP A 115 -4.47 4.62 24.09
C ASP A 115 -3.48 5.56 23.39
N ALA A 116 -3.84 6.84 23.23
CA ALA A 116 -3.03 7.92 22.72
C ALA A 116 -2.59 7.73 21.25
N ASP A 117 -3.49 7.18 20.45
CA ASP A 117 -3.27 6.87 19.03
C ASP A 117 -3.68 8.01 18.08
N GLY A 118 -4.37 9.03 18.60
CA GLY A 118 -4.85 10.20 17.87
C GLY A 118 -6.31 10.12 17.41
N LEU A 119 -7.02 9.04 17.73
CA LEU A 119 -8.45 8.84 17.56
C LEU A 119 -9.12 8.88 18.93
N SER A 120 -10.22 9.62 19.09
CA SER A 120 -10.90 9.64 20.39
C SER A 120 -11.59 8.31 20.67
N ASP A 121 -11.74 7.91 21.94
CA ASP A 121 -12.33 6.62 22.30
C ASP A 121 -13.75 6.50 21.71
N GLY A 122 -14.53 7.58 21.81
CA GLY A 122 -15.84 7.68 21.21
C GLY A 122 -15.87 7.69 19.69
N ALA A 123 -14.84 8.20 19.01
CA ALA A 123 -14.74 8.09 17.56
C ALA A 123 -14.40 6.65 17.15
N GLY A 124 -13.43 6.04 17.83
CA GLY A 124 -13.03 4.65 17.64
C GLY A 124 -14.21 3.70 17.77
N VAL A 125 -14.95 3.78 18.88
CA VAL A 125 -16.12 2.92 19.14
C VAL A 125 -17.29 3.21 18.21
N ASN A 126 -17.70 4.48 18.05
CA ASN A 126 -18.96 4.79 17.38
C ASN A 126 -18.86 4.84 15.85
N SER A 127 -17.69 5.18 15.31
CA SER A 127 -17.52 5.48 13.88
C SER A 127 -16.66 4.47 13.15
N HIS A 128 -15.61 3.96 13.79
CA HIS A 128 -14.59 3.13 13.14
C HIS A 128 -14.65 1.66 13.59
N GLY A 129 -15.21 1.37 14.76
CA GLY A 129 -15.30 0.02 15.32
C GLY A 129 -13.98 -0.52 15.86
N THR A 130 -13.02 0.35 16.13
CA THR A 130 -11.71 0.02 16.70
C THR A 130 -11.78 -0.23 18.20
N ASP A 131 -10.72 -0.81 18.77
CA ASP A 131 -10.60 -1.02 20.21
C ASP A 131 -9.92 0.20 20.86
N PRO A 132 -10.62 1.03 21.64
CA PRO A 132 -10.07 2.28 22.21
C PRO A 132 -8.98 2.06 23.28
N LEU A 133 -8.60 0.80 23.53
CA LEU A 133 -7.48 0.43 24.40
C LEU A 133 -6.28 -0.12 23.62
N ASN A 134 -6.36 -0.11 22.29
CA ASN A 134 -5.35 -0.64 21.40
C ASN A 134 -5.11 0.28 20.21
N ALA A 135 -4.04 1.06 20.30
CA ALA A 135 -3.66 2.08 19.33
C ALA A 135 -3.48 1.62 17.87
N ASP A 136 -3.44 0.31 17.60
CA ASP A 136 -3.25 -0.31 16.29
C ASP A 136 -4.08 -1.60 16.28
N THR A 137 -5.33 -1.50 15.83
CA THR A 137 -6.37 -2.52 16.02
C THR A 137 -6.11 -3.77 15.17
N ASP A 138 -5.61 -3.61 13.95
CA ASP A 138 -5.34 -4.72 13.04
C ASP A 138 -3.88 -5.20 13.02
N ALA A 139 -2.99 -4.49 13.71
CA ALA A 139 -1.59 -4.80 13.94
C ALA A 139 -0.71 -4.76 12.68
N ASP A 140 -0.98 -3.83 11.76
CA ASP A 140 -0.22 -3.62 10.53
C ASP A 140 0.97 -2.65 10.71
N GLY A 141 1.00 -1.91 11.82
CA GLY A 141 2.05 -0.95 12.15
C GLY A 141 1.70 0.52 11.92
N LEU A 142 0.48 0.85 11.47
CA LEU A 142 -0.12 2.18 11.59
C LEU A 142 -1.02 2.22 12.83
N SER A 143 -1.19 3.42 13.40
CA SER A 143 -2.17 3.59 14.46
C SER A 143 -3.55 3.87 13.87
N ASP A 144 -4.63 3.47 14.55
CA ASP A 144 -5.99 3.68 14.02
C ASP A 144 -6.24 5.18 13.75
N GLY A 145 -5.72 6.04 14.62
CA GLY A 145 -5.70 7.49 14.43
C GLY A 145 -4.93 7.96 13.19
N ASP A 146 -3.77 7.38 12.86
CA ASP A 146 -3.01 7.74 11.65
C ASP A 146 -3.71 7.24 10.39
N GLU A 147 -4.28 6.04 10.42
CA GLU A 147 -5.06 5.48 9.34
C GLU A 147 -6.27 6.35 9.01
N VAL A 148 -7.06 6.73 10.01
CA VAL A 148 -8.25 7.57 9.80
C VAL A 148 -7.89 9.00 9.39
N ASN A 149 -6.89 9.62 10.03
CA ASN A 149 -6.64 11.06 9.89
C ASN A 149 -5.62 11.42 8.82
N ILE A 150 -4.73 10.50 8.45
CA ILE A 150 -3.60 10.76 7.54
C ILE A 150 -3.74 9.93 6.26
N HIS A 151 -3.85 8.61 6.38
CA HIS A 151 -3.77 7.68 5.25
C HIS A 151 -5.13 7.40 4.59
N SER A 152 -6.22 7.61 5.32
CA SER A 152 -7.59 7.26 4.91
C SER A 152 -7.79 5.77 4.59
N THR A 153 -7.01 4.90 5.25
CA THR A 153 -7.13 3.43 5.23
C THR A 153 -8.20 2.94 6.21
N ASP A 154 -8.50 1.64 6.19
CA ASP A 154 -9.47 1.02 7.10
C ASP A 154 -8.75 0.42 8.31
N PRO A 155 -8.90 0.98 9.54
CA PRO A 155 -8.13 0.56 10.73
C PRO A 155 -8.47 -0.83 11.28
N LEU A 156 -9.30 -1.58 10.55
CA LEU A 156 -9.66 -2.96 10.83
C LEU A 156 -9.12 -3.91 9.76
N ASN A 157 -8.34 -3.42 8.80
CA ASN A 157 -7.84 -4.16 7.66
C ASN A 157 -6.41 -3.77 7.26
N ALA A 158 -5.47 -4.60 7.73
CA ALA A 158 -4.02 -4.45 7.56
C ALA A 158 -3.45 -4.37 6.12
N ASP A 159 -4.31 -4.38 5.10
CA ASP A 159 -4.01 -4.36 3.67
C ASP A 159 -5.30 -3.87 2.95
N THR A 160 -5.47 -2.55 2.89
CA THR A 160 -6.71 -1.87 2.48
C THR A 160 -7.05 -2.09 1.01
N ASP A 161 -6.05 -2.09 0.13
CA ASP A 161 -6.25 -2.29 -1.31
C ASP A 161 -6.13 -3.75 -1.77
N ALA A 162 -5.70 -4.64 -0.86
CA ALA A 162 -5.61 -6.09 -1.02
C ALA A 162 -4.59 -6.55 -2.07
N ASP A 163 -3.47 -5.84 -2.17
CA ASP A 163 -2.40 -6.13 -3.12
C ASP A 163 -1.32 -7.10 -2.56
N GLY A 164 -1.34 -7.32 -1.24
CA GLY A 164 -0.43 -8.20 -0.50
C GLY A 164 0.73 -7.51 0.20
N LEU A 165 0.85 -6.18 0.12
CA LEU A 165 1.67 -5.30 0.95
C LEU A 165 0.75 -4.62 1.98
N GLY A 166 1.12 -4.62 3.26
CA GLY A 166 0.24 -4.03 4.28
C GLY A 166 0.40 -2.53 4.39
N ASP A 167 -0.66 -1.81 4.76
CA ASP A 167 -0.71 -0.34 4.73
C ASP A 167 0.44 0.29 5.53
N GLY A 168 0.78 -0.30 6.68
CA GLY A 168 1.92 0.11 7.48
C GLY A 168 3.29 -0.11 6.84
N ASP A 169 3.50 -1.20 6.09
CA ASP A 169 4.74 -1.42 5.33
C ASP A 169 4.82 -0.45 4.13
N GLU A 170 3.69 -0.22 3.45
CA GLU A 170 3.59 0.74 2.36
C GLU A 170 3.94 2.15 2.82
N ALA A 171 3.28 2.65 3.87
CA ALA A 171 3.49 4.00 4.36
C ALA A 171 4.89 4.21 4.98
N ASN A 172 5.40 3.23 5.74
CA ASN A 172 6.63 3.43 6.54
C ASN A 172 7.91 2.91 5.88
N VAL A 173 7.81 1.93 4.97
CA VAL A 173 8.98 1.23 4.41
C VAL A 173 9.14 1.52 2.93
N HIS A 174 8.07 1.35 2.14
CA HIS A 174 8.15 1.41 0.67
C HIS A 174 7.83 2.79 0.10
N GLY A 175 6.98 3.56 0.78
CA GLY A 175 6.52 4.87 0.32
C GLY A 175 5.48 4.81 -0.80
N THR A 176 4.81 3.67 -0.96
CA THR A 176 3.68 3.45 -1.86
C THR A 176 2.38 4.02 -1.30
N ASP A 177 1.30 4.00 -2.07
CA ASP A 177 -0.02 4.50 -1.65
C ASP A 177 -0.92 3.34 -1.18
N PRO A 178 -1.22 3.21 0.13
CA PRO A 178 -2.01 2.10 0.67
C PRO A 178 -3.45 1.94 0.18
N LEU A 179 -3.89 2.86 -0.69
CA LEU A 179 -5.20 2.83 -1.33
C LEU A 179 -5.10 2.45 -2.81
N ASN A 180 -3.91 2.12 -3.31
CA ASN A 180 -3.64 1.88 -4.70
C ASN A 180 -2.62 0.75 -4.91
N ALA A 181 -3.18 -0.42 -5.20
CA ALA A 181 -2.48 -1.67 -5.43
C ALA A 181 -1.44 -1.73 -6.56
N ASP A 182 -1.12 -0.61 -7.22
CA ASP A 182 -0.15 -0.46 -8.32
C ASP A 182 0.22 1.03 -8.39
N THR A 183 1.18 1.44 -7.56
CA THR A 183 1.49 2.85 -7.28
C THR A 183 2.09 3.56 -8.50
N ASP A 184 2.93 2.90 -9.27
CA ASP A 184 3.58 3.47 -10.45
C ASP A 184 2.87 3.21 -11.78
N ALA A 185 1.80 2.39 -11.75
CA ALA A 185 0.89 2.11 -12.83
C ALA A 185 1.52 1.33 -14.00
N ASP A 186 2.42 0.42 -13.70
CA ASP A 186 3.12 -0.41 -14.67
C ASP A 186 2.41 -1.77 -14.94
N GLY A 187 1.43 -2.13 -14.11
CA GLY A 187 0.64 -3.35 -14.21
C GLY A 187 1.09 -4.51 -13.31
N LEU A 188 2.15 -4.35 -12.53
CA LEU A 188 2.43 -5.14 -11.32
C LEU A 188 1.81 -4.46 -10.11
N SER A 189 1.50 -5.25 -9.08
CA SER A 189 1.11 -4.69 -7.80
C SER A 189 2.31 -4.46 -6.91
N ASP A 190 2.28 -3.44 -6.07
CA ASP A 190 3.37 -3.08 -5.16
C ASP A 190 3.79 -4.29 -4.30
N GLY A 191 2.81 -5.04 -3.80
CA GLY A 191 3.03 -6.30 -3.10
C GLY A 191 3.69 -7.40 -3.94
N SER A 192 3.37 -7.50 -5.23
CA SER A 192 3.99 -8.47 -6.16
C SER A 192 5.44 -8.09 -6.47
N GLU A 193 5.69 -6.81 -6.67
CA GLU A 193 7.01 -6.26 -6.93
C GLU A 193 7.96 -6.53 -5.76
N VAL A 194 7.54 -6.16 -4.55
CA VAL A 194 8.36 -6.37 -3.35
C VAL A 194 8.58 -7.86 -3.04
N SER A 195 7.53 -8.68 -3.16
CA SER A 195 7.58 -10.07 -2.68
C SER A 195 8.10 -11.09 -3.70
N THR A 196 7.90 -10.83 -5.00
CA THR A 196 8.09 -11.82 -6.06
C THR A 196 9.12 -11.38 -7.09
N HIS A 197 9.04 -10.14 -7.58
CA HIS A 197 9.85 -9.67 -8.71
C HIS A 197 11.12 -8.91 -8.28
N SER A 198 11.16 -8.39 -7.06
CA SER A 198 12.24 -7.54 -6.53
C SER A 198 12.49 -6.28 -7.36
N THR A 199 11.45 -5.77 -8.01
CA THR A 199 11.39 -4.47 -8.68
C THR A 199 11.08 -3.35 -7.68
N ASP A 200 11.19 -2.08 -8.10
CA ASP A 200 10.91 -0.92 -7.26
C ASP A 200 9.48 -0.41 -7.51
N PRO A 201 8.54 -0.52 -6.56
CA PRO A 201 7.12 -0.20 -6.77
C PRO A 201 6.80 1.29 -6.95
N LEU A 202 7.84 2.12 -7.03
CA LEU A 202 7.74 3.54 -7.34
C LEU A 202 8.38 3.87 -8.70
N ASN A 203 8.81 2.87 -9.45
CA ASN A 203 9.54 3.03 -10.68
C ASN A 203 9.10 1.97 -11.72
N PRO A 204 8.33 2.38 -12.74
CA PRO A 204 7.67 1.43 -13.64
C PRO A 204 8.63 0.69 -14.58
N ASP A 205 9.93 0.98 -14.57
CA ASP A 205 10.97 0.44 -15.44
C ASP A 205 12.26 0.33 -14.62
N SER A 206 12.43 -0.80 -13.93
CA SER A 206 13.42 -1.02 -12.89
C SER A 206 14.86 -1.09 -13.40
N ASP A 207 15.08 -1.58 -14.62
CA ASP A 207 16.41 -1.68 -15.20
C ASP A 207 16.74 -0.56 -16.21
N GLY A 208 15.73 0.18 -16.67
CA GLY A 208 15.85 1.38 -17.47
C GLY A 208 16.05 1.12 -18.96
N ASP A 209 15.56 0.00 -19.48
CA ASP A 209 15.67 -0.39 -20.89
C ASP A 209 14.53 0.18 -21.77
N GLY A 210 13.45 0.65 -21.15
CA GLY A 210 12.30 1.28 -21.78
C GLY A 210 11.04 0.43 -21.86
N LEU A 211 11.10 -0.87 -21.55
CA LEU A 211 9.92 -1.67 -21.20
C LEU A 211 9.60 -1.47 -19.73
N ASN A 212 8.34 -1.66 -19.38
CA ASN A 212 7.90 -1.53 -18.00
C ASN A 212 7.80 -2.90 -17.35
N ASP A 213 8.05 -2.99 -16.04
CA ASP A 213 8.30 -4.26 -15.36
C ASP A 213 7.11 -5.23 -15.51
N GLY A 214 5.89 -4.70 -15.43
CA GLY A 214 4.66 -5.45 -15.65
C GLY A 214 4.49 -6.03 -17.05
N LEU A 215 4.96 -5.32 -18.08
CA LEU A 215 4.95 -5.87 -19.44
C LEU A 215 5.98 -6.98 -19.55
N GLU A 216 7.18 -6.79 -19.01
CA GLU A 216 8.26 -7.77 -19.07
C GLU A 216 7.89 -9.08 -18.39
N VAL A 217 7.30 -9.00 -17.18
CA VAL A 217 6.78 -10.17 -16.48
C VAL A 217 5.71 -10.88 -17.32
N SER A 218 4.89 -10.14 -18.07
CA SER A 218 3.83 -10.71 -18.92
C SER A 218 4.36 -11.36 -20.21
N THR A 219 5.47 -10.85 -20.75
CA THR A 219 6.13 -11.34 -21.98
C THR A 219 7.21 -12.39 -21.71
N ASN A 220 7.58 -12.57 -20.45
CA ASN A 220 8.65 -13.44 -19.95
C ASN A 220 10.06 -12.92 -20.30
N THR A 221 10.22 -11.60 -20.38
CA THR A 221 11.53 -10.94 -20.20
C THR A 221 11.79 -10.69 -18.72
N ASN A 222 12.97 -10.17 -18.37
CA ASN A 222 13.40 -10.01 -16.99
C ASN A 222 13.50 -8.53 -16.60
N PRO A 223 12.64 -8.01 -15.71
CA PRO A 223 12.57 -6.58 -15.35
C PRO A 223 13.75 -6.01 -14.57
N LEU A 224 14.82 -6.80 -14.45
CA LEU A 224 16.05 -6.44 -13.74
C LEU A 224 17.28 -6.63 -14.64
N ASP A 225 17.08 -6.87 -15.93
CA ASP A 225 18.11 -7.19 -16.91
C ASP A 225 17.77 -6.63 -18.28
N VAL A 226 18.40 -5.50 -18.62
CA VAL A 226 18.16 -4.68 -19.82
C VAL A 226 18.30 -5.40 -21.17
N ASP A 227 18.73 -6.67 -21.17
CA ASP A 227 19.06 -7.51 -22.33
C ASP A 227 18.85 -8.97 -21.90
N THR A 228 17.61 -9.46 -22.01
CA THR A 228 17.16 -10.74 -21.44
C THR A 228 17.89 -11.94 -22.06
N ASP A 229 18.22 -11.89 -23.34
CA ASP A 229 18.83 -13.00 -24.06
C ASP A 229 20.34 -12.85 -24.31
N ALA A 230 20.90 -11.70 -23.90
CA ALA A 230 22.31 -11.35 -23.90
C ALA A 230 22.95 -11.30 -25.28
N ASP A 231 22.20 -10.84 -26.27
CA ASP A 231 22.63 -10.72 -27.66
C ASP A 231 23.27 -9.36 -28.00
N GLY A 232 23.09 -8.36 -27.12
CA GLY A 232 23.62 -7.01 -27.24
C GLY A 232 22.61 -5.93 -27.67
N LEU A 233 21.35 -6.28 -27.89
CA LEU A 233 20.21 -5.37 -27.97
C LEU A 233 19.50 -5.29 -26.61
N GLN A 234 18.75 -4.21 -26.39
CA GLN A 234 17.96 -4.06 -25.17
C GLN A 234 16.52 -4.47 -25.43
N ASP A 235 15.83 -5.10 -24.47
CA ASP A 235 14.49 -5.63 -24.71
C ASP A 235 13.53 -4.52 -25.22
N GLY A 236 13.58 -3.34 -24.60
CA GLY A 236 12.81 -2.17 -25.05
C GLY A 236 13.23 -1.54 -26.39
N SER A 237 14.41 -1.89 -26.91
CA SER A 237 14.81 -1.53 -28.27
C SER A 237 14.29 -2.50 -29.33
N GLU A 238 14.03 -3.74 -28.93
CA GLU A 238 13.52 -4.81 -29.78
C GLU A 238 12.00 -4.75 -29.90
N ASP A 239 11.28 -4.45 -28.81
CA ASP A 239 9.85 -4.09 -28.84
C ASP A 239 9.70 -2.57 -29.06
N ALA A 240 10.01 -2.10 -30.27
CA ALA A 240 10.04 -0.69 -30.61
C ALA A 240 8.72 0.07 -30.34
N ASN A 241 7.60 -0.64 -30.23
CA ASN A 241 6.30 -0.06 -29.95
C ASN A 241 5.74 -0.33 -28.54
N LEU A 242 6.51 -1.03 -27.70
CA LEU A 242 6.27 -1.28 -26.27
C LEU A 242 4.90 -1.90 -26.02
N ASN A 243 4.51 -2.88 -26.84
CA ASN A 243 3.21 -3.55 -26.76
C ASN A 243 3.28 -5.00 -26.26
N GLY A 244 4.50 -5.50 -26.01
CA GLY A 244 4.81 -6.85 -25.56
C GLY A 244 4.57 -7.96 -26.59
N SER A 245 4.47 -7.61 -27.87
CA SER A 245 4.25 -8.55 -28.96
C SER A 245 5.29 -8.32 -30.04
N VAL A 246 6.00 -9.38 -30.44
CA VAL A 246 6.93 -9.33 -31.57
C VAL A 246 6.16 -9.07 -32.87
N ASP A 247 6.27 -7.84 -33.39
CA ASP A 247 5.74 -7.46 -34.68
C ASP A 247 6.73 -7.78 -35.82
N GLY A 248 6.28 -7.73 -37.07
CA GLY A 248 7.10 -8.15 -38.23
C GLY A 248 8.28 -7.23 -38.58
N SER A 249 8.60 -6.26 -37.74
CA SER A 249 9.76 -5.36 -37.87
C SER A 249 10.56 -5.28 -36.56
N GLU A 250 10.34 -6.24 -35.67
CA GLU A 250 10.88 -6.33 -34.32
C GLU A 250 11.53 -7.71 -34.17
N THR A 251 12.60 -7.76 -33.37
CA THR A 251 13.26 -8.99 -32.94
C THR A 251 12.57 -9.53 -31.68
N ASP A 252 12.83 -10.79 -31.29
CA ASP A 252 12.26 -11.38 -30.06
C ASP A 252 13.32 -11.37 -28.96
N SER A 253 13.15 -10.54 -27.93
CA SER A 253 14.04 -10.35 -26.76
C SER A 253 14.33 -11.57 -25.89
N ARG A 254 13.96 -12.76 -26.36
CA ARG A 254 14.20 -14.05 -25.71
C ARG A 254 14.96 -15.00 -26.63
N VAL A 255 15.30 -14.55 -27.83
CA VAL A 255 15.89 -15.32 -28.91
C VAL A 255 17.03 -14.49 -29.53
N PRO A 256 18.29 -14.82 -29.20
CA PRO A 256 19.44 -14.02 -29.62
C PRO A 256 19.71 -13.93 -31.13
N ASP A 257 18.96 -14.65 -31.95
CA ASP A 257 19.20 -14.87 -33.39
C ASP A 257 17.81 -15.14 -34.02
N SER A 258 17.17 -14.07 -34.46
CA SER A 258 15.76 -14.02 -34.84
C SER A 258 15.48 -14.76 -36.14
N ASP A 259 16.40 -14.72 -37.10
CA ASP A 259 16.24 -15.38 -38.40
C ASP A 259 16.95 -16.76 -38.49
N GLY A 260 17.82 -17.07 -37.52
CA GLY A 260 18.47 -18.35 -37.35
C GLY A 260 19.66 -18.58 -38.29
N ASP A 261 20.31 -17.52 -38.76
CA ASP A 261 21.39 -17.60 -39.74
C ASP A 261 22.78 -17.84 -39.12
N GLY A 262 22.91 -17.65 -37.80
CA GLY A 262 24.12 -17.85 -37.03
C GLY A 262 24.89 -16.59 -36.63
N LEU A 263 24.40 -15.39 -36.96
CA LEU A 263 24.72 -14.13 -36.27
C LEU A 263 23.65 -13.83 -35.22
N SER A 264 24.01 -13.07 -34.19
CA SER A 264 23.03 -12.58 -33.24
C SER A 264 22.48 -11.23 -33.70
N ASP A 265 21.23 -10.92 -33.36
CA ASP A 265 20.57 -9.69 -33.78
C ASP A 265 21.39 -8.46 -33.35
N GLY A 266 21.95 -8.51 -32.15
CA GLY A 266 22.89 -7.51 -31.65
C GLY A 266 24.22 -7.42 -32.41
N ASP A 267 24.81 -8.53 -32.88
CA ASP A 267 26.04 -8.49 -33.70
C ASP A 267 25.73 -7.90 -35.09
N GLU A 268 24.58 -8.27 -35.67
CA GLU A 268 24.10 -7.74 -36.94
C GLU A 268 23.91 -6.23 -36.86
N VAL A 269 23.16 -5.73 -35.87
CA VAL A 269 22.91 -4.28 -35.72
C VAL A 269 24.18 -3.51 -35.36
N ASN A 270 24.99 -4.03 -34.42
CA ASN A 270 26.09 -3.26 -33.83
C ASN A 270 27.43 -3.39 -34.59
N LEU A 271 27.68 -4.50 -35.28
CA LEU A 271 28.96 -4.79 -35.92
C LEU A 271 28.89 -4.85 -37.44
N HIS A 272 27.88 -5.49 -38.01
CA HIS A 272 27.82 -5.82 -39.43
C HIS A 272 26.94 -4.88 -40.26
N GLY A 273 25.86 -4.36 -39.68
CA GLY A 273 24.87 -3.52 -40.35
C GLY A 273 23.90 -4.29 -41.25
N THR A 274 23.76 -5.59 -41.05
CA THR A 274 22.78 -6.49 -41.69
C THR A 274 21.39 -6.34 -41.04
N ASP A 275 20.36 -6.96 -41.63
CA ASP A 275 18.98 -6.93 -41.11
C ASP A 275 18.70 -8.21 -40.29
N PRO A 276 18.49 -8.11 -38.95
CA PRO A 276 18.29 -9.29 -38.09
C PRO A 276 17.08 -10.17 -38.38
N LEU A 277 16.23 -9.74 -39.31
CA LEU A 277 15.04 -10.46 -39.73
C LEU A 277 15.19 -11.04 -41.15
N ASP A 278 16.35 -10.90 -41.78
CA ASP A 278 16.62 -11.35 -43.15
C ASP A 278 17.99 -12.04 -43.27
N SER A 279 17.95 -13.37 -43.27
CA SER A 279 19.15 -14.23 -43.27
C SER A 279 20.11 -14.08 -44.44
N ASP A 280 19.82 -13.24 -45.43
CA ASP A 280 20.64 -13.03 -46.64
C ASP A 280 20.39 -11.59 -47.09
N THR A 281 21.01 -10.63 -46.38
CA THR A 281 20.69 -9.20 -46.47
C THR A 281 20.89 -8.63 -47.87
N ASP A 282 21.90 -9.11 -48.60
CA ASP A 282 22.21 -8.65 -49.95
C ASP A 282 21.65 -9.54 -51.08
N ALA A 283 21.00 -10.65 -50.71
CA ALA A 283 20.28 -11.58 -51.56
C ALA A 283 21.16 -12.28 -52.62
N ASP A 284 22.41 -12.59 -52.27
CA ASP A 284 23.39 -13.21 -53.15
C ASP A 284 23.37 -14.75 -53.12
N GLY A 285 22.70 -15.31 -52.11
CA GLY A 285 22.51 -16.74 -51.89
C GLY A 285 23.43 -17.38 -50.84
N LEU A 286 24.27 -16.61 -50.15
CA LEU A 286 24.89 -16.96 -48.86
C LEU A 286 24.09 -16.29 -47.73
N ASN A 287 24.10 -16.88 -46.54
CA ASN A 287 23.55 -16.18 -45.40
C ASN A 287 24.61 -15.33 -44.71
N ASP A 288 24.19 -14.24 -44.09
CA ASP A 288 25.09 -13.24 -43.50
C ASP A 288 26.04 -13.91 -42.48
N GLY A 289 25.52 -14.87 -41.72
CA GLY A 289 26.31 -15.70 -40.80
C GLY A 289 27.35 -16.60 -41.46
N ASP A 290 27.10 -17.26 -42.59
CA ASP A 290 28.15 -18.02 -43.29
C ASP A 290 29.18 -17.09 -43.92
N GLU A 291 28.76 -15.92 -44.41
CA GLU A 291 29.66 -14.91 -44.94
C GLU A 291 30.65 -14.43 -43.89
N VAL A 292 30.16 -14.02 -42.72
CA VAL A 292 31.00 -13.54 -41.62
C VAL A 292 31.84 -14.66 -41.01
N ASN A 293 31.24 -15.82 -40.71
CA ASN A 293 31.90 -16.85 -39.90
C ASN A 293 32.74 -17.84 -40.71
N THR A 294 32.42 -18.04 -41.99
CA THR A 294 33.02 -19.11 -42.82
C THR A 294 33.77 -18.57 -44.03
N HIS A 295 33.18 -17.63 -44.76
CA HIS A 295 33.70 -17.18 -46.06
C HIS A 295 34.51 -15.89 -46.01
N GLU A 296 34.38 -15.11 -44.93
CA GLU A 296 35.00 -13.80 -44.71
C GLU A 296 34.63 -12.75 -45.79
N THR A 297 33.50 -12.95 -46.50
CA THR A 297 32.90 -11.98 -47.46
C THR A 297 32.11 -10.88 -46.73
N ASP A 298 31.73 -9.82 -47.44
CA ASP A 298 30.98 -8.70 -46.86
C ASP A 298 29.47 -8.93 -47.08
N PRO A 299 28.67 -9.18 -46.02
CA PRO A 299 27.25 -9.54 -46.13
C PRO A 299 26.34 -8.41 -46.64
N LEU A 300 26.92 -7.24 -46.92
CA LEU A 300 26.24 -6.12 -47.56
C LEU A 300 26.63 -5.94 -49.03
N ASN A 301 27.42 -6.87 -49.59
CA ASN A 301 27.96 -6.76 -50.93
C ASN A 301 28.03 -8.10 -51.70
N SER A 302 26.94 -8.37 -52.41
CA SER A 302 26.71 -9.54 -53.27
C SER A 302 27.76 -9.88 -54.34
N ASP A 303 28.79 -9.07 -54.56
CA ASP A 303 29.85 -9.31 -55.56
C ASP A 303 31.13 -8.60 -55.08
N THR A 304 31.92 -9.31 -54.26
CA THR A 304 33.08 -8.79 -53.53
C THR A 304 34.19 -8.29 -54.44
N ASP A 305 34.46 -8.96 -55.55
CA ASP A 305 35.53 -8.59 -56.48
C ASP A 305 35.05 -7.90 -57.76
N SER A 306 33.73 -7.74 -57.91
CA SER A 306 33.05 -7.03 -58.99
C SER A 306 33.29 -7.64 -60.38
N ASP A 307 33.36 -8.96 -60.46
CA ASP A 307 33.65 -9.69 -61.69
C ASP A 307 32.39 -10.12 -62.47
N GLY A 308 31.23 -10.07 -61.80
CA GLY A 308 29.92 -10.38 -62.34
C GLY A 308 29.32 -11.72 -61.92
N LEU A 309 30.03 -12.55 -61.14
CA LEU A 309 29.44 -13.59 -60.29
C LEU A 309 29.13 -13.00 -58.91
N THR A 310 28.13 -13.55 -58.24
CA THR A 310 27.92 -13.22 -56.82
C THR A 310 28.76 -14.15 -55.94
N ASP A 311 29.15 -13.71 -54.76
CA ASP A 311 29.98 -14.51 -53.84
C ASP A 311 29.32 -15.88 -53.59
N GLY A 312 28.00 -15.91 -53.43
CA GLY A 312 27.21 -17.13 -53.36
C GLY A 312 27.24 -18.00 -54.61
N GLN A 313 27.27 -17.45 -55.82
CA GLN A 313 27.43 -18.24 -57.04
C GLN A 313 28.83 -18.86 -57.14
N GLU A 314 29.85 -18.09 -56.77
CA GLU A 314 31.23 -18.53 -56.78
C GLU A 314 31.44 -19.68 -55.81
N ILE A 315 30.94 -19.57 -54.58
CA ILE A 315 31.10 -20.59 -53.55
C ILE A 315 30.24 -21.83 -53.83
N THR A 316 28.96 -21.65 -54.20
CA THR A 316 28.01 -22.78 -54.24
C THR A 316 27.96 -23.50 -55.59
N SER A 317 28.23 -22.77 -56.69
CA SER A 317 27.89 -23.23 -58.04
C SER A 317 29.08 -23.32 -58.98
N VAL A 318 30.00 -22.35 -58.95
CA VAL A 318 31.11 -22.25 -59.92
C VAL A 318 32.43 -22.82 -59.35
N GLY A 319 32.75 -22.47 -58.11
CA GLY A 319 33.98 -22.84 -57.40
C GLY A 319 35.16 -21.88 -57.62
N THR A 320 34.89 -20.62 -57.96
CA THR A 320 35.86 -19.51 -58.10
C THR A 320 36.13 -18.84 -56.75
N ASP A 321 37.10 -17.93 -56.68
CA ASP A 321 37.53 -17.25 -55.45
C ASP A 321 36.88 -15.85 -55.35
N PRO A 322 35.96 -15.59 -54.40
CA PRO A 322 35.22 -14.32 -54.29
C PRO A 322 36.06 -13.05 -54.11
N PHE A 323 37.36 -13.21 -53.85
CA PHE A 323 38.30 -12.09 -53.71
C PHE A 323 39.21 -11.92 -54.92
N ASN A 324 39.01 -12.70 -55.99
CA ASN A 324 39.87 -12.70 -57.15
C ASN A 324 39.07 -12.79 -58.47
N PRO A 325 38.96 -11.66 -59.20
CA PRO A 325 38.02 -11.53 -60.32
C PRO A 325 38.47 -12.26 -61.60
N ASP A 326 39.48 -13.11 -61.51
CA ASP A 326 40.08 -13.94 -62.57
C ASP A 326 40.82 -15.10 -61.87
N THR A 327 40.06 -16.12 -61.44
CA THR A 327 40.53 -17.22 -60.58
C THR A 327 41.69 -18.00 -61.21
N ASP A 328 41.65 -18.23 -62.53
CA ASP A 328 42.67 -19.00 -63.24
C ASP A 328 43.76 -18.15 -63.91
N SER A 329 43.65 -16.82 -63.83
CA SER A 329 44.58 -15.83 -64.37
C SER A 329 44.73 -15.90 -65.90
N ASP A 330 43.67 -16.25 -66.62
CA ASP A 330 43.66 -16.36 -68.08
C ASP A 330 43.32 -15.06 -68.82
N THR A 331 43.06 -13.98 -68.08
CA THR A 331 42.69 -12.61 -68.49
C THR A 331 41.20 -12.35 -68.76
N PHE A 332 40.33 -13.36 -68.63
CA PHE A 332 38.88 -13.18 -68.60
C PHE A 332 38.41 -13.13 -67.14
N LEU A 333 37.36 -12.33 -66.88
CA LEU A 333 36.73 -12.33 -65.57
C LEU A 333 35.87 -13.58 -65.42
N ASP A 334 35.76 -14.15 -64.23
CA ASP A 334 35.08 -15.42 -64.03
C ASP A 334 33.60 -15.31 -64.41
N GLY A 335 32.95 -14.19 -64.12
CA GLY A 335 31.57 -13.88 -64.51
C GLY A 335 31.28 -13.79 -66.02
N VAL A 336 32.31 -13.70 -66.86
CA VAL A 336 32.16 -13.73 -68.34
C VAL A 336 32.90 -14.88 -69.01
N ASP A 337 33.69 -15.64 -68.27
CA ASP A 337 34.41 -16.78 -68.80
C ASP A 337 33.53 -18.04 -68.83
N ALA A 338 33.64 -18.80 -69.92
CA ALA A 338 32.95 -20.06 -70.08
C ALA A 338 33.65 -21.20 -69.32
N CYS A 339 34.91 -21.01 -68.91
CA CYS A 339 35.74 -22.01 -68.26
C CYS A 339 36.61 -21.42 -67.12
N PRO A 340 36.04 -20.71 -66.12
CA PRO A 340 36.76 -19.84 -65.16
C PRO A 340 37.75 -20.55 -64.19
N LEU A 341 37.98 -21.84 -64.39
CA LEU A 341 38.88 -22.68 -63.60
C LEU A 341 39.92 -23.39 -64.48
N ALA A 342 40.07 -23.02 -65.75
CA ALA A 342 40.82 -23.77 -66.76
C ALA A 342 41.87 -22.91 -67.48
N ALA A 343 42.98 -22.67 -66.77
CA ALA A 343 44.20 -22.03 -67.29
C ALA A 343 44.84 -22.68 -68.54
#